data_AF-A0A976Q2K6-F1
#
_entry.id   AF-A0A976Q2K6-F1
#
_cell.length_a   1.000
_cell.length_b   1.000
_cell.length_c   1.000
_cell.angle_alpha   90.00
_cell.angle_beta   90.00
_cell.angle_gamma   90.00
#
_symmetry.space_group_name_H-M   'P 1'
#
loop_
_entity.id
_entity.type
_entity.pdbx_description
1 polymer ?
#
loop_
_entity_poly.entity_id
_entity_poly.type
_entity_poly.pdbx_seq_one_letter_code
_entity_poly.pdbx_strand_id
1 'polypeptide(L)'
;MRPPLETIAALLEQGSADSAVRMLRNAWDPDLATEHRVPVYLMWIRGLCETEEFEPAVVLARRAAEEFPREPDVLVALGNVLDLVGELEEAKEAFALAVDVDPDNALAHYNLGAVLDRIGDHEEAKEQYSLAVYGSDDGPSMVEAVTALGALLRRQDNVEDALEVYERYLEEDPVHTDILVEHGICLSDLDRLDEAIDRFDEALTFLPGHAGALYNLAITQYRAGRSAEALETMSRARAAEPDNPLTLAVLGGWLLADTAQVDTALRHLYQAIELLEELRTTGDLNPAYAGLVVEEVFEGLWSTGRRQEAHDIYLLAGRYDWSTPHMLSTVAEAENQPKSNGTTFTVSARARAKSGRPEHWPCDASGYTTDLAVVASDEAEARTLTIAYLRRLEPGDTVSFDVRIVQRNDADANDEGPRTCGVVGVVASRAYFRHSQRPRSA
;
A
#
# COMPACT_ATOMS: atom_id res chain seq x y z
N MET A 1 -44.59 -12.07 -0.51
CA MET A 1 -44.91 -11.27 0.71
C MET A 1 -44.05 -10.01 0.67
N ARG A 2 -44.47 -8.84 1.21
CA ARG A 2 -43.59 -7.64 1.17
C ARG A 2 -42.31 -7.91 1.98
N PRO A 3 -41.10 -7.69 1.43
CA PRO A 3 -39.86 -7.88 2.18
C PRO A 3 -39.78 -6.93 3.38
N PRO A 4 -39.27 -7.37 4.55
CA PRO A 4 -39.16 -6.53 5.75
C PRO A 4 -37.90 -5.64 5.68
N LEU A 5 -37.83 -4.75 4.68
CA LEU A 5 -36.63 -3.97 4.34
C LEU A 5 -36.09 -3.17 5.53
N GLU A 6 -36.95 -2.46 6.29
CA GLU A 6 -36.54 -1.70 7.48
C GLU A 6 -35.81 -2.56 8.53
N THR A 7 -36.27 -3.80 8.75
CA THR A 7 -35.61 -4.73 9.68
C THR A 7 -34.27 -5.23 9.12
N ILE A 8 -34.17 -5.42 7.81
CA ILE A 8 -32.94 -5.88 7.15
C ILE A 8 -31.90 -4.76 7.16
N ALA A 9 -32.30 -3.49 6.96
CA ALA A 9 -31.42 -2.33 7.01
C ALA A 9 -30.80 -2.18 8.42
N ALA A 10 -31.65 -2.22 9.45
CA ALA A 10 -31.21 -2.16 10.83
C ALA A 10 -30.26 -3.33 11.22
N LEU A 11 -30.38 -4.51 10.58
CA LEU A 11 -29.45 -5.61 10.80
C LEU A 11 -28.07 -5.36 10.16
N LEU A 12 -28.03 -4.79 8.94
CA LEU A 12 -26.77 -4.41 8.28
C LEU A 12 -26.06 -3.27 9.05
N GLU A 13 -26.81 -2.25 9.49
CA GLU A 13 -26.31 -1.17 10.37
C GLU A 13 -25.74 -1.70 11.71
N GLN A 14 -26.24 -2.84 12.20
CA GLN A 14 -25.77 -3.50 13.42
C GLN A 14 -24.68 -4.56 13.16
N GLY A 15 -24.10 -4.61 11.97
CA GLY A 15 -23.09 -5.62 11.59
C GLY A 15 -23.59 -7.07 11.62
N SER A 16 -24.91 -7.27 11.58
CA SER A 16 -25.57 -8.57 11.66
C SER A 16 -25.87 -9.15 10.26
N ALA A 17 -24.89 -9.04 9.36
CA ALA A 17 -24.99 -9.34 7.93
C ALA A 17 -25.54 -10.75 7.65
N ASP A 18 -25.06 -11.79 8.33
CA ASP A 18 -25.59 -13.17 8.24
C ASP A 18 -27.12 -13.25 8.40
N SER A 19 -27.67 -12.48 9.33
CA SER A 19 -29.11 -12.46 9.59
C SER A 19 -29.86 -11.65 8.53
N ALA A 20 -29.28 -10.56 8.04
CA ALA A 20 -29.82 -9.81 6.91
C ALA A 20 -29.86 -10.69 5.63
N VAL A 21 -28.74 -11.29 5.25
CA VAL A 21 -28.61 -12.22 4.09
C VAL A 21 -29.60 -13.37 4.20
N ARG A 22 -29.74 -13.99 5.38
CA ARG A 22 -30.73 -15.07 5.61
C ARG A 22 -32.18 -14.57 5.49
N MET A 23 -32.48 -13.35 5.92
CA MET A 23 -33.82 -12.76 5.75
C MET A 23 -34.10 -12.42 4.27
N LEU A 24 -33.12 -11.90 3.54
CA LEU A 24 -33.20 -11.61 2.11
C LEU A 24 -33.39 -12.89 1.27
N ARG A 25 -32.60 -13.94 1.54
CA ARG A 25 -32.77 -15.29 0.95
C ARG A 25 -34.19 -15.85 1.16
N ASN A 26 -34.81 -15.60 2.32
CA ASN A 26 -36.19 -16.04 2.62
C ASN A 26 -37.29 -15.11 2.08
N ALA A 27 -36.98 -13.83 1.85
CA ALA A 27 -37.91 -12.83 1.33
C ALA A 27 -37.90 -12.75 -0.22
N TRP A 28 -36.88 -13.33 -0.87
CA TRP A 28 -36.76 -13.36 -2.32
C TRP A 28 -37.92 -14.12 -2.98
N ASP A 29 -38.58 -13.44 -3.91
CA ASP A 29 -39.67 -13.96 -4.71
C ASP A 29 -39.56 -13.29 -6.10
N PRO A 30 -39.45 -14.05 -7.22
CA PRO A 30 -39.26 -13.48 -8.55
C PRO A 30 -40.44 -12.61 -9.00
N ASP A 31 -41.63 -12.79 -8.41
CA ASP A 31 -42.82 -11.99 -8.70
C ASP A 31 -42.91 -10.71 -7.83
N LEU A 32 -41.86 -10.36 -7.07
CA LEU A 32 -41.76 -9.07 -6.37
C LEU A 32 -41.89 -7.90 -7.35
N ALA A 33 -42.62 -6.85 -6.95
CA ALA A 33 -42.70 -5.62 -7.72
C ALA A 33 -41.31 -4.95 -7.84
N THR A 34 -41.02 -4.34 -8.98
CA THR A 34 -39.74 -3.70 -9.32
C THR A 34 -39.24 -2.75 -8.21
N GLU A 35 -40.15 -1.93 -7.66
CA GLU A 35 -39.92 -1.00 -6.53
C GLU A 35 -39.42 -1.66 -5.22
N HIS A 36 -39.42 -3.00 -5.14
CA HIS A 36 -38.87 -3.75 -4.01
C HIS A 36 -37.67 -4.60 -4.42
N ARG A 37 -37.48 -4.90 -5.72
CA ARG A 37 -36.39 -5.75 -6.19
C ARG A 37 -35.04 -5.03 -6.13
N VAL A 38 -34.97 -3.75 -6.53
CA VAL A 38 -33.74 -2.95 -6.41
C VAL A 38 -33.24 -2.88 -4.95
N PRO A 39 -34.03 -2.43 -3.95
CA PRO A 39 -33.61 -2.47 -2.55
C PRO A 39 -33.20 -3.86 -2.05
N VAL A 40 -33.93 -4.93 -2.42
CA VAL A 40 -33.56 -6.30 -2.04
C VAL A 40 -32.21 -6.70 -2.63
N TYR A 41 -31.94 -6.38 -3.90
CA TYR A 41 -30.64 -6.64 -4.53
C TYR A 41 -29.52 -5.89 -3.82
N LEU A 42 -29.63 -4.56 -3.67
CA LEU A 42 -28.58 -3.72 -3.07
C LEU A 42 -28.23 -4.18 -1.64
N MET A 43 -29.24 -4.43 -0.81
CA MET A 43 -29.05 -4.87 0.58
C MET A 43 -28.48 -6.29 0.68
N TRP A 44 -28.79 -7.16 -0.29
CA TRP A 44 -28.27 -8.52 -0.32
C TRP A 44 -26.85 -8.58 -0.86
N ILE A 45 -26.53 -7.78 -1.88
CA ILE A 45 -25.15 -7.57 -2.34
C ILE A 45 -24.29 -7.05 -1.19
N ARG A 46 -24.70 -5.95 -0.53
CA ARG A 46 -24.02 -5.41 0.65
C ARG A 46 -23.83 -6.46 1.74
N GLY A 47 -24.90 -7.19 2.10
CA GLY A 47 -24.82 -8.22 3.13
C GLY A 47 -23.88 -9.39 2.78
N LEU A 48 -23.76 -9.76 1.50
CA LEU A 48 -22.81 -10.79 1.05
C LEU A 48 -21.36 -10.28 1.07
N CYS A 49 -21.13 -9.00 0.76
CA CYS A 49 -19.81 -8.39 0.93
C CYS A 49 -19.40 -8.32 2.41
N GLU A 50 -20.33 -7.95 3.30
CA GLU A 50 -20.10 -7.93 4.75
C GLU A 50 -19.88 -9.33 5.37
N THR A 51 -20.29 -10.42 4.70
CA THR A 51 -19.99 -11.81 5.09
C THR A 51 -18.84 -12.45 4.30
N GLU A 52 -18.12 -11.68 3.47
CA GLU A 52 -17.06 -12.17 2.56
C GLU A 52 -17.55 -13.27 1.57
N GLU A 53 -18.86 -13.39 1.34
CA GLU A 53 -19.48 -14.29 0.34
C GLU A 53 -19.39 -13.65 -1.07
N PHE A 54 -18.16 -13.43 -1.56
CA PHE A 54 -17.89 -12.63 -2.76
C PHE A 54 -18.40 -13.23 -4.08
N GLU A 55 -18.23 -14.53 -4.36
CA GLU A 55 -18.73 -15.11 -5.62
C GLU A 55 -20.27 -15.07 -5.70
N PRO A 56 -21.04 -15.38 -4.63
CA PRO A 56 -22.46 -15.06 -4.57
C PRO A 56 -22.79 -13.59 -4.80
N ALA A 57 -21.99 -12.65 -4.25
CA ALA A 57 -22.20 -11.21 -4.45
C ALA A 57 -22.05 -10.81 -5.92
N VAL A 58 -20.98 -11.27 -6.60
CA VAL A 58 -20.73 -11.00 -8.03
C VAL A 58 -21.89 -11.53 -8.89
N VAL A 59 -22.32 -12.77 -8.67
CA VAL A 59 -23.45 -13.37 -9.41
C VAL A 59 -24.74 -12.58 -9.19
N LEU A 60 -24.99 -12.12 -7.96
CA LEU A 60 -26.20 -11.37 -7.63
C LEU A 60 -26.18 -9.96 -8.22
N ALA A 61 -25.02 -9.27 -8.18
CA ALA A 61 -24.84 -7.94 -8.72
C ALA A 61 -24.94 -7.92 -10.26
N ARG A 62 -24.30 -8.86 -10.95
CA ARG A 62 -24.43 -8.99 -12.42
C ARG A 62 -25.88 -9.25 -12.82
N ARG A 63 -26.59 -10.13 -12.12
CA ARG A 63 -28.02 -10.37 -12.35
C ARG A 63 -28.87 -9.12 -12.10
N ALA A 64 -28.58 -8.35 -11.06
CA ALA A 64 -29.27 -7.11 -10.78
C ALA A 64 -29.07 -6.10 -11.92
N ALA A 65 -27.84 -5.95 -12.43
CA ALA A 65 -27.53 -5.08 -13.56
C ALA A 65 -28.12 -5.56 -14.90
N GLU A 66 -28.22 -6.87 -15.15
CA GLU A 66 -28.95 -7.43 -16.29
C GLU A 66 -30.46 -7.08 -16.25
N GLU A 67 -31.04 -7.08 -15.05
CA GLU A 67 -32.46 -6.77 -14.84
C GLU A 67 -32.76 -5.26 -14.83
N PHE A 68 -31.80 -4.47 -14.32
CA PHE A 68 -31.89 -3.02 -14.14
C PHE A 68 -30.68 -2.28 -14.74
N PRO A 69 -30.44 -2.35 -16.06
CA PRO A 69 -29.23 -1.82 -16.72
C PRO A 69 -29.16 -0.29 -16.81
N ARG A 70 -30.09 0.42 -16.16
CA ARG A 70 -30.16 1.89 -16.09
C ARG A 70 -30.55 2.36 -14.69
N GLU A 71 -30.18 1.61 -13.66
CA GLU A 71 -30.37 1.96 -12.26
C GLU A 71 -28.98 2.27 -11.65
N PRO A 72 -28.65 3.54 -11.37
CA PRO A 72 -27.31 3.94 -10.92
C PRO A 72 -26.82 3.17 -9.72
N ASP A 73 -27.66 3.01 -8.69
CA ASP A 73 -27.32 2.29 -7.45
C ASP A 73 -26.91 0.83 -7.72
N VAL A 74 -27.54 0.18 -8.71
CA VAL A 74 -27.25 -1.21 -9.08
C VAL A 74 -25.93 -1.31 -9.84
N LEU A 75 -25.62 -0.33 -10.68
CA LEU A 75 -24.36 -0.24 -11.41
C LEU A 75 -23.19 0.08 -10.46
N VAL A 76 -23.40 0.99 -9.50
CA VAL A 76 -22.47 1.26 -8.40
C VAL A 76 -22.27 0.01 -7.54
N ALA A 77 -23.33 -0.71 -7.18
CA ALA A 77 -23.20 -1.96 -6.43
C ALA A 77 -22.44 -3.05 -7.21
N LEU A 78 -22.61 -3.14 -8.53
CA LEU A 78 -21.83 -4.03 -9.38
C LEU A 78 -20.34 -3.63 -9.40
N GLY A 79 -20.04 -2.35 -9.62
CA GLY A 79 -18.67 -1.84 -9.61
C GLY A 79 -17.97 -2.09 -8.27
N ASN A 80 -18.64 -1.80 -7.14
CA ASN A 80 -18.10 -2.03 -5.79
C ASN A 80 -17.73 -3.50 -5.55
N VAL A 81 -18.59 -4.43 -5.98
CA VAL A 81 -18.33 -5.87 -5.82
C VAL A 81 -17.17 -6.34 -6.69
N LEU A 82 -17.11 -5.87 -7.94
CA LEU A 82 -16.02 -6.20 -8.87
C LEU A 82 -14.68 -5.66 -8.38
N ASP A 83 -14.68 -4.44 -7.84
CA ASP A 83 -13.50 -3.82 -7.25
C ASP A 83 -12.98 -4.58 -6.01
N LEU A 84 -13.89 -5.02 -5.13
CA LEU A 84 -13.56 -5.86 -3.97
C LEU A 84 -12.92 -7.20 -4.34
N VAL A 85 -13.30 -7.81 -5.47
CA VAL A 85 -12.67 -9.05 -5.98
C VAL A 85 -11.46 -8.80 -6.88
N GLY A 86 -11.12 -7.54 -7.15
CA GLY A 86 -9.96 -7.14 -7.94
C GLY A 86 -10.16 -7.13 -9.46
N GLU A 87 -11.38 -7.26 -9.96
CA GLU A 87 -11.71 -7.22 -11.40
C GLU A 87 -11.86 -5.76 -11.86
N LEU A 88 -10.75 -5.01 -11.79
CA LEU A 88 -10.74 -3.54 -11.86
C LEU A 88 -11.29 -2.97 -13.18
N GLU A 89 -11.01 -3.61 -14.31
CA GLU A 89 -11.50 -3.13 -15.61
C GLU A 89 -13.03 -3.30 -15.73
N GLU A 90 -13.59 -4.39 -15.23
CA GLU A 90 -15.05 -4.56 -15.19
C GLU A 90 -15.71 -3.61 -14.17
N ALA A 91 -15.01 -3.29 -13.08
CA ALA A 91 -15.44 -2.24 -12.14
C ALA A 91 -15.44 -0.85 -12.80
N LYS A 92 -14.41 -0.51 -13.58
CA LYS A 92 -14.33 0.72 -14.39
C LYS A 92 -15.52 0.80 -15.36
N GLU A 93 -15.82 -0.28 -16.09
CA GLU A 93 -16.98 -0.32 -17.01
C GLU A 93 -18.32 -0.10 -16.27
N ALA A 94 -18.50 -0.74 -15.10
CA ALA A 94 -19.72 -0.59 -14.31
C ALA A 94 -19.92 0.83 -13.75
N PHE A 95 -18.88 1.45 -13.21
CA PHE A 95 -18.95 2.83 -12.71
C PHE A 95 -19.07 3.87 -13.83
N ALA A 96 -18.38 3.67 -14.96
CA ALA A 96 -18.54 4.54 -16.13
C ALA A 96 -19.97 4.51 -16.69
N LEU A 97 -20.63 3.35 -16.66
CA LEU A 97 -22.04 3.25 -17.02
C LEU A 97 -22.96 3.89 -15.97
N ALA A 98 -22.62 3.83 -14.68
CA ALA A 98 -23.36 4.54 -13.64
C ALA A 98 -23.35 6.07 -13.87
N VAL A 99 -22.18 6.62 -14.20
CA VAL A 99 -21.99 8.03 -14.57
C VAL A 99 -22.71 8.42 -15.88
N ASP A 100 -22.75 7.56 -16.90
CA ASP A 100 -23.56 7.82 -18.13
C ASP A 100 -25.07 7.86 -17.85
N VAL A 101 -25.54 7.07 -16.88
CA VAL A 101 -26.96 7.00 -16.51
C VAL A 101 -27.36 8.19 -15.62
N ASP A 102 -26.48 8.60 -14.70
CA ASP A 102 -26.70 9.68 -13.73
C ASP A 102 -25.42 10.55 -13.58
N PRO A 103 -25.23 11.57 -14.45
CA PRO A 103 -24.02 12.39 -14.49
C PRO A 103 -23.81 13.33 -13.28
N ASP A 104 -24.79 13.44 -12.38
CA ASP A 104 -24.69 14.25 -11.16
C ASP A 104 -24.32 13.37 -9.93
N ASN A 105 -24.06 12.08 -10.13
CA ASN A 105 -23.82 11.10 -9.07
C ASN A 105 -22.38 11.15 -8.54
N ALA A 106 -22.14 11.99 -7.52
CA ALA A 106 -20.84 12.15 -6.89
C ALA A 106 -20.20 10.83 -6.38
N LEU A 107 -21.01 9.87 -5.92
CA LEU A 107 -20.52 8.55 -5.47
C LEU A 107 -20.01 7.70 -6.64
N ALA A 108 -20.73 7.69 -7.78
CA ALA A 108 -20.29 6.99 -8.98
C ALA A 108 -19.00 7.61 -9.55
N HIS A 109 -18.90 8.94 -9.58
CA HIS A 109 -17.69 9.67 -9.98
C HIS A 109 -16.49 9.34 -9.07
N TYR A 110 -16.66 9.38 -7.75
CA TYR A 110 -15.61 9.01 -6.79
C TYR A 110 -15.14 7.58 -6.97
N ASN A 111 -16.07 6.61 -7.06
CA ASN A 111 -15.72 5.20 -7.20
C ASN A 111 -15.03 4.91 -8.55
N LEU A 112 -15.46 5.58 -9.63
CA LEU A 112 -14.76 5.53 -10.91
C LEU A 112 -13.33 6.09 -10.78
N GLY A 113 -13.15 7.25 -10.14
CA GLY A 113 -11.84 7.84 -9.85
C GLY A 113 -10.93 6.91 -9.03
N ALA A 114 -11.47 6.21 -8.04
CA ALA A 114 -10.74 5.27 -7.20
C ALA A 114 -10.23 4.04 -7.97
N VAL A 115 -11.05 3.49 -8.87
CA VAL A 115 -10.64 2.39 -9.75
C VAL A 115 -9.62 2.86 -10.79
N LEU A 116 -9.81 4.04 -11.39
CA LEU A 116 -8.88 4.63 -12.36
C LEU A 116 -7.48 4.86 -11.75
N ASP A 117 -7.42 5.45 -10.54
CA ASP A 117 -6.15 5.68 -9.84
C ASP A 117 -5.41 4.38 -9.53
N ARG A 118 -6.14 3.30 -9.22
CA ARG A 118 -5.58 1.95 -8.97
C ARG A 118 -5.12 1.24 -10.24
N ILE A 119 -5.74 1.51 -11.39
CA ILE A 119 -5.29 1.05 -12.71
C ILE A 119 -4.07 1.87 -13.19
N GLY A 120 -3.93 3.11 -12.69
CA GLY A 120 -2.83 4.03 -13.04
C GLY A 120 -3.22 5.13 -14.03
N ASP A 121 -4.53 5.28 -14.33
CA ASP A 121 -5.06 6.36 -15.16
C ASP A 121 -5.32 7.60 -14.31
N HIS A 122 -4.25 8.19 -13.80
CA HIS A 122 -4.28 9.28 -12.81
C HIS A 122 -4.92 10.57 -13.35
N GLU A 123 -4.89 10.82 -14.66
CA GLU A 123 -5.52 12.00 -15.24
C GLU A 123 -7.04 11.84 -15.34
N GLU A 124 -7.54 10.70 -15.85
CA GLU A 124 -8.98 10.42 -15.82
C GLU A 124 -9.48 10.36 -14.36
N ALA A 125 -8.70 9.77 -13.44
CA ALA A 125 -9.04 9.77 -12.01
C ALA A 125 -9.20 11.18 -11.42
N LYS A 126 -8.27 12.11 -11.74
CA LYS A 126 -8.34 13.51 -11.31
C LYS A 126 -9.60 14.20 -11.84
N GLU A 127 -9.98 13.96 -13.09
CA GLU A 127 -11.23 14.49 -13.66
C GLU A 127 -12.45 13.96 -12.91
N GLN A 128 -12.53 12.64 -12.67
CA GLN A 128 -13.67 12.03 -11.99
C GLN A 128 -13.78 12.46 -10.52
N TYR A 129 -12.68 12.52 -9.77
CA TYR A 129 -12.71 13.08 -8.42
C TYR A 129 -13.11 14.57 -8.41
N SER A 130 -12.66 15.37 -9.39
CA SER A 130 -13.07 16.77 -9.50
C SER A 130 -14.58 16.92 -9.75
N LEU A 131 -15.19 16.00 -10.52
CA LEU A 131 -16.65 15.95 -10.70
C LEU A 131 -17.36 15.49 -9.42
N ALA A 132 -16.79 14.56 -8.65
CA ALA A 132 -17.34 14.14 -7.36
C ALA A 132 -17.31 15.25 -6.29
N VAL A 133 -16.31 16.15 -6.32
CA VAL A 133 -16.23 17.29 -5.38
C VAL A 133 -17.03 18.49 -5.87
N TYR A 134 -17.00 18.81 -7.17
CA TYR A 134 -17.52 20.09 -7.70
C TYR A 134 -18.71 19.98 -8.65
N GLY A 135 -19.19 18.76 -8.96
CA GLY A 135 -20.25 18.55 -9.94
C GLY A 135 -21.66 18.89 -9.44
N SER A 136 -21.87 18.96 -8.12
CA SER A 136 -23.19 19.25 -7.52
C SER A 136 -23.22 20.63 -6.85
N ASP A 137 -24.02 21.55 -7.38
CA ASP A 137 -24.14 22.94 -6.89
C ASP A 137 -24.88 23.08 -5.54
N ASP A 138 -25.67 22.06 -5.12
CA ASP A 138 -26.63 22.14 -4.01
C ASP A 138 -26.35 21.16 -2.85
N GLY A 139 -25.25 20.39 -2.90
CA GLY A 139 -24.89 19.37 -1.89
C GLY A 139 -23.62 19.73 -1.10
N PRO A 140 -23.43 19.19 0.13
CA PRO A 140 -22.14 19.28 0.80
C PRO A 140 -21.11 18.44 0.04
N SER A 141 -19.87 18.93 -0.03
CA SER A 141 -18.75 18.22 -0.67
C SER A 141 -18.53 16.84 -0.02
N MET A 142 -18.31 15.79 -0.82
CA MET A 142 -18.04 14.46 -0.29
C MET A 142 -16.58 14.36 0.19
N VAL A 143 -16.37 14.17 1.49
CA VAL A 143 -15.04 14.25 2.11
C VAL A 143 -14.07 13.19 1.60
N GLU A 144 -14.56 12.02 1.22
CA GLU A 144 -13.80 10.96 0.58
C GLU A 144 -13.24 11.40 -0.78
N ALA A 145 -14.04 12.12 -1.58
CA ALA A 145 -13.61 12.67 -2.87
C ALA A 145 -12.64 13.84 -2.71
N VAL A 146 -12.85 14.70 -1.71
CA VAL A 146 -11.94 15.80 -1.34
C VAL A 146 -10.57 15.24 -0.94
N THR A 147 -10.55 14.24 -0.06
CA THR A 147 -9.34 13.55 0.40
C THR A 147 -8.62 12.86 -0.76
N ALA A 148 -9.35 12.14 -1.62
CA ALA A 148 -8.76 11.44 -2.75
C ALA A 148 -8.20 12.38 -3.81
N LEU A 149 -8.90 13.49 -4.13
CA LEU A 149 -8.42 14.52 -5.05
C LEU A 149 -7.16 15.21 -4.51
N GLY A 150 -7.18 15.67 -3.27
CA GLY A 150 -6.03 16.32 -2.64
C GLY A 150 -4.81 15.39 -2.53
N ALA A 151 -5.01 14.13 -2.13
CA ALA A 151 -3.95 13.13 -2.08
C ALA A 151 -3.38 12.76 -3.47
N LEU A 152 -4.22 12.74 -4.51
CA LEU A 152 -3.76 12.54 -5.89
C LEU A 152 -2.93 13.74 -6.38
N LEU A 153 -3.42 14.97 -6.18
CA LEU A 153 -2.72 16.20 -6.53
C LEU A 153 -1.35 16.30 -5.83
N ARG A 154 -1.30 16.01 -4.53
CA ARG A 154 -0.06 15.98 -3.73
C ARG A 154 0.94 14.93 -4.24
N ARG A 155 0.48 13.73 -4.62
CA ARG A 155 1.34 12.70 -5.27
C ARG A 155 1.85 13.13 -6.65
N GLN A 156 1.16 14.02 -7.34
CA GLN A 156 1.56 14.59 -8.63
C GLN A 156 2.43 15.86 -8.50
N ASP A 157 2.88 16.23 -7.30
CA ASP A 157 3.64 17.47 -7.01
C ASP A 157 2.83 18.77 -7.24
N ASN A 158 1.51 18.68 -7.38
CA ASN A 158 0.57 19.81 -7.50
C ASN A 158 0.04 20.20 -6.10
N VAL A 159 0.96 20.54 -5.19
CA VAL A 159 0.62 20.70 -3.75
C VAL A 159 -0.21 21.96 -3.47
N GLU A 160 -0.02 23.04 -4.24
CA GLU A 160 -0.88 24.23 -4.17
C GLU A 160 -2.33 23.94 -4.58
N ASP A 161 -2.56 23.17 -5.65
CA ASP A 161 -3.92 22.74 -6.06
C ASP A 161 -4.57 21.91 -4.94
N ALA A 162 -3.81 21.03 -4.27
CA ALA A 162 -4.29 20.24 -3.15
C ALA A 162 -4.71 21.10 -1.94
N LEU A 163 -3.99 22.21 -1.68
CA LEU A 163 -4.40 23.18 -0.66
C LEU A 163 -5.73 23.85 -1.01
N GLU A 164 -5.95 24.27 -2.27
CA GLU A 164 -7.22 24.89 -2.67
C GLU A 164 -8.41 23.92 -2.49
N VAL A 165 -8.23 22.64 -2.81
CA VAL A 165 -9.24 21.59 -2.59
C VAL A 165 -9.61 21.48 -1.10
N TYR A 166 -8.62 21.45 -0.20
CA TYR A 166 -8.86 21.34 1.24
C TYR A 166 -9.37 22.64 1.87
N GLU A 167 -8.85 23.81 1.46
CA GLU A 167 -9.29 25.11 1.94
C GLU A 167 -10.77 25.34 1.63
N ARG A 168 -11.21 25.02 0.40
CA ARG A 168 -12.62 25.08 0.00
C ARG A 168 -13.53 24.18 0.84
N TYR A 169 -13.09 22.95 1.15
CA TYR A 169 -13.87 22.07 2.03
C TYR A 169 -13.97 22.63 3.47
N LEU A 170 -12.89 23.24 3.97
CA LEU A 170 -12.87 23.87 5.29
C LEU A 170 -13.70 25.16 5.36
N GLU A 171 -14.12 25.74 4.24
CA GLU A 171 -15.18 26.78 4.23
C GLU A 171 -16.57 26.19 4.54
N GLU A 172 -16.81 24.92 4.21
CA GLU A 172 -18.06 24.18 4.50
C GLU A 172 -18.05 23.59 5.93
N ASP A 173 -17.00 22.85 6.30
CA ASP A 173 -16.78 22.29 7.64
C ASP A 173 -15.41 22.71 8.24
N PRO A 174 -15.34 23.88 8.91
CA PRO A 174 -14.10 24.39 9.49
C PRO A 174 -13.50 23.55 10.62
N VAL A 175 -14.19 22.51 11.12
CA VAL A 175 -13.73 21.69 12.25
C VAL A 175 -13.39 20.25 11.84
N HIS A 176 -13.44 19.92 10.54
CA HIS A 176 -13.13 18.59 10.06
C HIS A 176 -11.65 18.25 10.27
N THR A 177 -11.40 17.46 11.32
CA THR A 177 -10.04 17.24 11.84
C THR A 177 -9.10 16.61 10.80
N ASP A 178 -9.57 15.62 10.04
CA ASP A 178 -8.72 14.92 9.08
C ASP A 178 -8.31 15.83 7.90
N ILE A 179 -9.19 16.74 7.45
CA ILE A 179 -8.88 17.70 6.37
C ILE A 179 -7.97 18.82 6.89
N LEU A 180 -8.10 19.25 8.14
CA LEU A 180 -7.11 20.13 8.79
C LEU A 180 -5.72 19.48 8.83
N VAL A 181 -5.64 18.16 9.05
CA VAL A 181 -4.38 17.40 9.01
C VAL A 181 -3.82 17.33 7.60
N GLU A 182 -4.61 16.95 6.59
CA GLU A 182 -4.15 16.88 5.20
C GLU A 182 -3.74 18.26 4.64
N HIS A 183 -4.48 19.32 4.97
CA HIS A 183 -4.08 20.71 4.68
C HIS A 183 -2.77 21.09 5.39
N GLY A 184 -2.59 20.68 6.64
CA GLY A 184 -1.33 20.85 7.38
C GLY A 184 -0.14 20.11 6.74
N ILE A 185 -0.38 18.91 6.19
CA ILE A 185 0.63 18.14 5.46
C ILE A 185 1.04 18.88 4.18
N CYS A 186 0.10 19.34 3.37
CA CYS A 186 0.40 20.14 2.17
C CYS A 186 1.18 21.44 2.48
N LEU A 187 0.82 22.15 3.56
CA LEU A 187 1.61 23.31 4.02
C LEU A 187 3.04 22.93 4.42
N SER A 188 3.21 21.77 5.07
CA SER A 188 4.53 21.25 5.43
C SER A 188 5.34 20.90 4.18
N ASP A 189 4.74 20.24 3.19
CA ASP A 189 5.40 19.90 1.92
C ASP A 189 5.88 21.15 1.16
N LEU A 190 5.10 22.26 1.19
CA LEU A 190 5.49 23.58 0.67
C LEU A 190 6.48 24.38 1.56
N ASP A 191 7.02 23.78 2.62
CA ASP A 191 7.92 24.41 3.60
C ASP A 191 7.31 25.64 4.33
N ARG A 192 5.97 25.76 4.35
CA ARG A 192 5.20 26.76 5.10
C ARG A 192 5.03 26.31 6.56
N LEU A 193 6.16 26.00 7.21
CA LEU A 193 6.23 25.20 8.45
C LEU A 193 5.45 25.80 9.63
N ASP A 194 5.48 27.13 9.82
CA ASP A 194 4.74 27.78 10.91
C ASP A 194 3.22 27.68 10.68
N GLU A 195 2.74 27.83 9.43
CA GLU A 195 1.32 27.70 9.09
C GLU A 195 0.83 26.25 9.20
N ALA A 196 1.70 25.29 8.86
CA ALA A 196 1.44 23.86 9.06
C ALA A 196 1.30 23.51 10.55
N ILE A 197 2.19 24.03 11.40
CA ILE A 197 2.10 23.90 12.86
C ILE A 197 0.75 24.43 13.37
N ASP A 198 0.35 25.64 12.95
CA ASP A 198 -0.93 26.23 13.33
C ASP A 198 -2.15 25.34 12.94
N ARG A 199 -2.13 24.71 11.75
CA ARG A 199 -3.21 23.78 11.33
C ARG A 199 -3.23 22.49 12.16
N PHE A 200 -2.07 21.92 12.49
CA PHE A 200 -2.05 20.72 13.34
C PHE A 200 -2.47 21.04 14.77
N ASP A 201 -2.09 22.18 15.35
CA ASP A 201 -2.55 22.60 16.68
C ASP A 201 -4.07 22.90 16.71
N GLU A 202 -4.64 23.38 15.60
CA GLU A 202 -6.09 23.52 15.41
C GLU A 202 -6.78 22.14 15.36
N ALA A 203 -6.30 21.20 14.54
CA ALA A 203 -6.79 19.82 14.53
C ALA A 203 -6.74 19.16 15.92
N LEU A 204 -5.63 19.36 16.64
CA LEU A 204 -5.43 18.86 18.01
C LEU A 204 -6.26 19.59 19.08
N THR A 205 -6.83 20.76 18.76
CA THR A 205 -7.81 21.41 19.63
C THR A 205 -9.15 20.68 19.58
N PHE A 206 -9.53 20.13 18.42
CA PHE A 206 -10.75 19.34 18.25
C PHE A 206 -10.57 17.87 18.67
N LEU A 207 -9.44 17.24 18.33
CA LEU A 207 -9.11 15.87 18.72
C LEU A 207 -7.68 15.76 19.30
N PRO A 208 -7.50 16.04 20.62
CA PRO A 208 -6.16 16.09 21.25
C PRO A 208 -5.33 14.80 21.22
N GLY A 209 -5.97 13.67 20.89
CA GLY A 209 -5.36 12.35 20.78
C GLY A 209 -5.17 11.86 19.33
N HIS A 210 -5.35 12.72 18.32
CA HIS A 210 -5.17 12.31 16.92
C HIS A 210 -3.70 11.99 16.62
N ALA A 211 -3.35 10.71 16.50
CA ALA A 211 -1.96 10.27 16.32
C ALA A 211 -1.31 10.81 15.04
N GLY A 212 -2.02 10.76 13.90
CA GLY A 212 -1.55 11.36 12.63
C GLY A 212 -1.21 12.85 12.71
N ALA A 213 -2.08 13.67 13.34
CA ALA A 213 -1.80 15.08 13.61
C ALA A 213 -0.57 15.28 14.50
N LEU A 214 -0.44 14.51 15.59
CA LEU A 214 0.72 14.57 16.49
C LEU A 214 2.03 14.18 15.78
N TYR A 215 2.00 13.13 14.95
CA TYR A 215 3.15 12.69 14.16
C TYR A 215 3.59 13.80 13.19
N ASN A 216 2.68 14.30 12.35
CA ASN A 216 3.02 15.33 11.35
C ASN A 216 3.40 16.68 11.96
N LEU A 217 2.79 17.06 13.09
CA LEU A 217 3.23 18.22 13.88
C LEU A 217 4.66 18.04 14.37
N ALA A 218 5.01 16.87 14.92
CA ALA A 218 6.37 16.60 15.40
C ALA A 218 7.41 16.63 14.26
N ILE A 219 7.11 16.03 13.10
CA ILE A 219 7.98 16.12 11.90
C ILE A 219 8.16 17.58 11.46
N THR A 220 7.09 18.36 11.44
CA THR A 220 7.11 19.78 11.02
C THR A 220 7.88 20.64 12.02
N GLN A 221 7.69 20.44 13.33
CA GLN A 221 8.49 21.06 14.39
C GLN A 221 9.97 20.72 14.26
N TYR A 222 10.32 19.46 13.93
CA TYR A 222 11.70 19.05 13.71
C TYR A 222 12.31 19.77 12.50
N ARG A 223 11.60 19.84 11.37
CA ARG A 223 12.00 20.62 10.18
C ARG A 223 12.19 22.11 10.49
N ALA A 224 11.34 22.67 11.33
CA ALA A 224 11.45 24.06 11.81
C ALA A 224 12.58 24.29 12.83
N GLY A 225 13.41 23.27 13.12
CA GLY A 225 14.51 23.35 14.09
C GLY A 225 14.08 23.31 15.56
N ARG A 226 12.80 23.06 15.85
CA ARG A 226 12.23 23.01 17.21
C ARG A 226 12.35 21.61 17.82
N SER A 227 13.56 21.03 17.81
CA SER A 227 13.79 19.60 18.11
C SER A 227 13.31 19.14 19.49
N ALA A 228 13.27 20.03 20.50
CA ALA A 228 12.77 19.71 21.83
C ALA A 228 11.23 19.58 21.86
N GLU A 229 10.52 20.49 21.20
CA GLU A 229 9.06 20.42 21.01
C GLU A 229 8.69 19.18 20.19
N ALA A 230 9.42 18.94 19.09
CA ALA A 230 9.22 17.76 18.24
C ALA A 230 9.31 16.44 19.02
N LEU A 231 10.29 16.30 19.92
CA LEU A 231 10.46 15.08 20.71
C LEU A 231 9.32 14.88 21.72
N GLU A 232 8.81 15.95 22.34
CA GLU A 232 7.64 15.90 23.22
C GLU A 232 6.36 15.53 22.44
N THR A 233 6.15 16.16 21.27
CA THR A 233 5.00 15.88 20.41
C THR A 233 5.04 14.46 19.84
N MET A 234 6.20 13.95 19.42
CA MET A 234 6.35 12.56 18.96
C MET A 234 6.13 11.55 20.10
N SER A 235 6.53 11.91 21.32
CA SER A 235 6.20 11.10 22.52
C SER A 235 4.70 11.08 22.81
N ARG A 236 3.97 12.18 22.52
CA ARG A 236 2.49 12.21 22.55
C ARG A 236 1.88 11.36 21.42
N ALA A 237 2.42 11.43 20.20
CA ALA A 237 1.97 10.59 19.08
C ALA A 237 2.06 9.10 19.44
N ARG A 238 3.19 8.69 20.03
CA ARG A 238 3.37 7.34 20.58
C ARG A 238 2.37 7.00 21.69
N ALA A 239 2.05 7.95 22.57
CA ALA A 239 1.08 7.69 23.64
C ALA A 239 -0.35 7.49 23.11
N ALA A 240 -0.68 8.07 21.97
CA ALA A 240 -1.95 7.87 21.27
C ALA A 240 -1.99 6.51 20.53
N GLU A 241 -0.94 6.17 19.78
CA GLU A 241 -0.79 4.86 19.11
C GLU A 241 0.52 4.15 19.55
N PRO A 242 0.46 3.30 20.60
CA PRO A 242 1.63 2.61 21.13
C PRO A 242 2.37 1.70 20.14
N ASP A 243 1.61 1.12 19.20
CA ASP A 243 2.05 0.07 18.28
C ASP A 243 2.03 0.54 16.81
N ASN A 244 2.35 1.82 16.57
CA ASN A 244 2.55 2.39 15.23
C ASN A 244 4.03 2.27 14.81
N PRO A 245 4.40 1.42 13.82
CA PRO A 245 5.80 1.14 13.47
C PRO A 245 6.61 2.36 13.01
N LEU A 246 5.98 3.33 12.33
CA LEU A 246 6.66 4.53 11.84
C LEU A 246 6.97 5.50 12.98
N THR A 247 5.99 5.76 13.85
CA THR A 247 6.17 6.55 15.08
C THR A 247 7.23 5.92 15.99
N LEU A 248 7.27 4.60 16.06
CA LEU A 248 8.31 3.79 16.70
C LEU A 248 9.71 4.07 16.16
N ALA A 249 9.87 3.97 14.83
CA ALA A 249 11.16 4.15 14.17
C ALA A 249 11.70 5.58 14.31
N VAL A 250 10.88 6.59 13.99
CA VAL A 250 11.30 8.00 14.05
C VAL A 250 11.67 8.42 15.49
N LEU A 251 10.82 8.10 16.48
CA LEU A 251 11.12 8.40 17.88
C LEU A 251 12.38 7.67 18.36
N GLY A 252 12.57 6.41 17.94
CA GLY A 252 13.78 5.66 18.22
C GLY A 252 15.03 6.32 17.64
N GLY A 253 14.97 6.76 16.38
CA GLY A 253 16.08 7.45 15.70
C GLY A 253 16.46 8.76 16.38
N TRP A 254 15.48 9.61 16.71
CA TRP A 254 15.72 10.88 17.40
C TRP A 254 16.31 10.69 18.80
N LEU A 255 15.82 9.71 19.56
CA LEU A 255 16.35 9.38 20.89
C LEU A 255 17.76 8.80 20.85
N LEU A 256 18.17 8.16 19.75
CA LEU A 256 19.48 7.52 19.63
C LEU A 256 20.64 8.54 19.56
N ALA A 257 20.34 9.80 19.24
CA ALA A 257 21.29 10.91 19.32
C ALA A 257 21.67 11.28 20.77
N ASP A 258 20.84 10.94 21.77
CA ASP A 258 21.13 11.16 23.18
C ASP A 258 21.73 9.89 23.83
N THR A 259 23.00 9.98 24.21
CA THR A 259 23.72 8.90 24.90
C THR A 259 23.08 8.43 26.22
N ALA A 260 22.23 9.23 26.85
CA ALA A 260 21.49 8.84 28.05
C ALA A 260 20.25 7.98 27.75
N GLN A 261 19.77 7.94 26.50
CA GLN A 261 18.49 7.34 26.12
C GLN A 261 18.62 6.14 25.18
N VAL A 262 19.84 5.71 24.86
CA VAL A 262 20.16 4.60 23.94
C VAL A 262 19.32 3.34 24.21
N ASP A 263 19.21 2.85 25.45
CA ASP A 263 18.43 1.63 25.75
C ASP A 263 16.93 1.75 25.42
N THR A 264 16.39 2.97 25.45
CA THR A 264 15.00 3.25 25.08
C THR A 264 14.85 3.50 23.59
N ALA A 265 15.79 4.22 22.98
CA ALA A 265 15.88 4.39 21.54
C ALA A 265 15.88 3.04 20.81
N LEU A 266 16.79 2.13 21.21
CA LEU A 266 16.92 0.81 20.60
C LEU A 266 15.69 -0.09 20.81
N ARG A 267 15.04 0.00 21.98
CA ARG A 267 13.77 -0.71 22.22
C ARG A 267 12.70 -0.29 21.23
N HIS A 268 12.58 1.01 20.95
CA HIS A 268 11.65 1.52 19.95
C HIS A 268 12.03 1.08 18.53
N LEU A 269 13.30 1.16 18.16
CA LEU A 269 13.76 0.73 16.84
C LEU A 269 13.50 -0.76 16.58
N TYR A 270 13.71 -1.65 17.55
CA TYR A 270 13.43 -3.08 17.36
C TYR A 270 11.94 -3.43 17.43
N GLN A 271 11.16 -2.78 18.31
CA GLN A 271 9.70 -2.97 18.34
C GLN A 271 9.06 -2.53 17.01
N ALA A 272 9.62 -1.52 16.31
CA ALA A 272 9.18 -1.15 14.95
C ALA A 272 9.26 -2.36 13.99
N ILE A 273 10.39 -3.06 14.01
CA ILE A 273 10.68 -4.21 13.15
C ILE A 273 9.84 -5.43 13.55
N GLU A 274 9.68 -5.70 14.85
CA GLU A 274 8.85 -6.79 15.36
C GLU A 274 7.39 -6.66 14.87
N LEU A 275 6.81 -5.45 14.92
CA LEU A 275 5.46 -5.19 14.41
C LEU A 275 5.35 -5.31 12.89
N LEU A 276 6.38 -4.91 12.13
CA LEU A 276 6.41 -5.18 10.68
C LEU A 276 6.43 -6.67 10.38
N GLU A 277 7.19 -7.47 11.14
CA GLU A 277 7.19 -8.93 10.97
C GLU A 277 5.83 -9.55 11.33
N GLU A 278 5.12 -9.02 12.32
CA GLU A 278 3.75 -9.42 12.67
C GLU A 278 2.74 -9.10 11.56
N LEU A 279 2.68 -7.84 11.09
CA LEU A 279 1.83 -7.41 9.97
C LEU A 279 2.12 -8.19 8.68
N ARG A 280 3.38 -8.57 8.44
CA ARG A 280 3.78 -9.44 7.32
C ARG A 280 3.26 -10.88 7.48
N THR A 281 2.93 -11.32 8.70
CA THR A 281 2.35 -12.66 8.93
C THR A 281 0.83 -12.70 8.87
N THR A 282 0.14 -11.60 9.15
CA THR A 282 -1.32 -11.49 8.93
C THR A 282 -1.65 -11.31 7.44
N GLY A 283 -0.79 -10.60 6.71
CA GLY A 283 -0.92 -10.38 5.27
C GLY A 283 -1.18 -8.91 4.88
N ASP A 284 -1.40 -8.05 5.87
CA ASP A 284 -1.88 -6.68 5.71
C ASP A 284 -0.78 -5.66 5.41
N LEU A 285 0.47 -6.10 5.31
CA LEU A 285 1.63 -5.21 5.17
C LEU A 285 1.89 -4.79 3.72
N ASN A 286 1.68 -3.50 3.44
CA ASN A 286 2.19 -2.85 2.23
C ASN A 286 3.75 -2.78 2.26
N PRO A 287 4.46 -3.36 1.27
CA PRO A 287 5.93 -3.32 1.22
C PRO A 287 6.54 -1.91 1.18
N ALA A 288 5.85 -0.93 0.57
CA ALA A 288 6.34 0.45 0.51
C ALA A 288 6.32 1.12 1.89
N TYR A 289 5.27 0.88 2.69
CA TYR A 289 5.19 1.34 4.07
C TYR A 289 6.26 0.65 4.94
N ALA A 290 6.45 -0.65 4.76
CA ALA A 290 7.53 -1.38 5.44
C ALA A 290 8.92 -0.81 5.10
N GLY A 291 9.16 -0.45 3.84
CA GLY A 291 10.40 0.18 3.39
C GLY A 291 10.65 1.53 4.07
N LEU A 292 9.64 2.40 4.17
CA LEU A 292 9.74 3.67 4.89
C LEU A 292 10.16 3.48 6.36
N VAL A 293 9.47 2.59 7.07
CA VAL A 293 9.75 2.30 8.49
C VAL A 293 11.16 1.70 8.66
N VAL A 294 11.57 0.80 7.77
CA VAL A 294 12.88 0.14 7.80
C VAL A 294 14.01 1.10 7.47
N GLU A 295 13.77 2.08 6.59
CA GLU A 295 14.73 3.16 6.28
C GLU A 295 14.99 4.05 7.49
N GLU A 296 13.94 4.47 8.21
CA GLU A 296 14.08 5.24 9.46
C GLU A 296 14.88 4.47 10.53
N VAL A 297 14.62 3.16 10.70
CA VAL A 297 15.41 2.31 11.61
C VAL A 297 16.87 2.20 11.14
N PHE A 298 17.09 2.05 9.84
CA PHE A 298 18.42 1.95 9.24
C PHE A 298 19.22 3.24 9.45
N GLU A 299 18.67 4.40 9.09
CA GLU A 299 19.37 5.69 9.20
C GLU A 299 19.64 6.08 10.65
N GLY A 300 18.72 5.82 11.57
CA GLY A 300 18.96 5.96 13.01
C GLY A 300 20.20 5.18 13.46
N LEU A 301 20.27 3.89 13.16
CA LEU A 301 21.42 3.03 13.51
C LEU A 301 22.71 3.43 12.76
N TRP A 302 22.59 3.80 11.49
CA TRP A 302 23.73 4.06 10.59
C TRP A 302 24.43 5.39 10.89
N SER A 303 23.66 6.44 11.12
CA SER A 303 24.14 7.79 11.47
C SER A 303 24.85 7.81 12.83
N THR A 304 24.34 7.06 13.82
CA THR A 304 24.98 6.92 15.15
C THR A 304 26.12 5.90 15.20
N GLY A 305 26.56 5.38 14.04
CA GLY A 305 27.72 4.50 13.93
C GLY A 305 27.49 3.03 14.32
N ARG A 306 26.24 2.60 14.54
CA ARG A 306 25.86 1.20 14.84
C ARG A 306 25.80 0.36 13.55
N ARG A 307 26.88 0.43 12.77
CA ARG A 307 26.96 0.01 11.36
C ARG A 307 26.64 -1.47 11.13
N GLN A 308 27.00 -2.35 12.05
CA GLN A 308 26.66 -3.78 11.94
C GLN A 308 25.15 -3.98 12.01
N GLU A 309 24.48 -3.31 12.94
CA GLU A 309 23.05 -3.51 13.19
C GLU A 309 22.20 -2.84 12.11
N ALA A 310 22.63 -1.67 11.61
CA ALA A 310 22.08 -1.10 10.39
C ALA A 310 22.25 -2.04 9.17
N HIS A 311 23.41 -2.69 9.03
CA HIS A 311 23.60 -3.69 7.96
C HIS A 311 22.69 -4.91 8.15
N ASP A 312 22.47 -5.38 9.39
CA ASP A 312 21.55 -6.48 9.68
C ASP A 312 20.08 -6.11 9.32
N ILE A 313 19.68 -4.84 9.54
CA ILE A 313 18.39 -4.29 9.10
C ILE A 313 18.29 -4.20 7.57
N TYR A 314 19.32 -3.72 6.88
CA TYR A 314 19.39 -3.75 5.41
C TYR A 314 19.25 -5.19 4.84
N LEU A 315 19.90 -6.15 5.49
CA LEU A 315 19.79 -7.56 5.12
C LEU A 315 18.41 -8.15 5.40
N LEU A 316 17.72 -7.70 6.45
CA LEU A 316 16.32 -8.04 6.71
C LEU A 316 15.42 -7.49 5.60
N ALA A 317 15.60 -6.21 5.24
CA ALA A 317 14.83 -5.54 4.19
C ALA A 317 14.87 -6.30 2.86
N GLY A 318 16.07 -6.75 2.46
CA GLY A 318 16.30 -7.52 1.24
C GLY A 318 15.68 -8.92 1.23
N ARG A 319 15.16 -9.45 2.35
CA ARG A 319 14.41 -10.73 2.38
C ARG A 319 12.94 -10.55 2.00
N TYR A 320 12.40 -9.36 2.23
CA TYR A 320 10.96 -9.10 2.26
C TYR A 320 10.51 -8.01 1.28
N ASP A 321 11.41 -7.57 0.40
CA ASP A 321 11.17 -6.49 -0.58
C ASP A 321 10.88 -5.13 0.09
N TRP A 322 11.55 -4.85 1.21
CA TRP A 322 11.48 -3.59 1.96
C TRP A 322 12.72 -2.70 1.73
N SER A 323 13.62 -3.08 0.81
CA SER A 323 14.85 -2.34 0.57
C SER A 323 14.58 -1.06 -0.23
N THR A 324 15.02 0.08 0.28
CA THR A 324 14.86 1.36 -0.42
C THR A 324 16.10 1.74 -1.24
N PRO A 325 15.97 2.60 -2.27
CA PRO A 325 17.11 3.10 -3.03
C PRO A 325 18.15 3.82 -2.17
N HIS A 326 17.71 4.51 -1.10
CA HIS A 326 18.60 5.19 -0.19
C HIS A 326 19.52 4.20 0.53
N MET A 327 18.95 3.22 1.26
CA MET A 327 19.70 2.17 1.96
C MET A 327 20.71 1.46 1.03
N LEU A 328 20.28 1.10 -0.18
CA LEU A 328 21.12 0.49 -1.21
C LEU A 328 22.34 1.36 -1.55
N SER A 329 22.11 2.65 -1.84
CA SER A 329 23.19 3.60 -2.16
C SER A 329 24.14 3.83 -0.98
N THR A 330 23.58 3.97 0.23
CA THR A 330 24.30 4.24 1.47
C THR A 330 25.24 3.09 1.85
N VAL A 331 24.80 1.83 1.69
CA VAL A 331 25.65 0.65 1.89
C VAL A 331 26.72 0.53 0.79
N ALA A 332 26.35 0.72 -0.48
CA ALA A 332 27.29 0.62 -1.60
C ALA A 332 28.46 1.62 -1.51
N GLU A 333 28.18 2.87 -1.11
CA GLU A 333 29.21 3.89 -0.88
C GLU A 333 30.17 3.51 0.26
N ALA A 334 29.65 3.00 1.38
CA ALA A 334 30.47 2.62 2.54
C ALA A 334 31.38 1.40 2.27
N GLU A 335 30.97 0.49 1.38
CA GLU A 335 31.76 -0.68 1.00
C GLU A 335 32.85 -0.37 -0.06
N ASN A 336 33.02 0.90 -0.48
CA ASN A 336 33.86 1.31 -1.62
C ASN A 336 33.54 0.54 -2.91
N GLN A 337 32.29 0.11 -3.10
CA GLN A 337 31.86 -0.42 -4.38
C GLN A 337 31.79 0.76 -5.37
N PRO A 338 32.35 0.65 -6.59
CA PRO A 338 32.23 1.73 -7.56
C PRO A 338 30.74 1.94 -7.86
N LYS A 339 30.29 3.21 -7.86
CA LYS A 339 28.97 3.58 -8.39
C LYS A 339 28.89 3.10 -9.83
N SER A 340 28.24 1.97 -10.06
CA SER A 340 28.12 1.41 -11.39
C SER A 340 27.09 2.24 -12.15
N ASN A 341 27.55 3.00 -13.15
CA ASN A 341 26.74 3.43 -14.29
C ASN A 341 26.43 2.19 -15.16
N GLY A 342 25.95 1.12 -14.53
CA GLY A 342 25.84 -0.21 -15.09
C GLY A 342 24.50 -0.42 -15.76
N THR A 343 24.48 -1.26 -16.79
CA THR A 343 23.26 -1.77 -17.37
C THR A 343 22.69 -2.84 -16.42
N THR A 344 21.37 -2.84 -16.21
CA THR A 344 20.69 -3.93 -15.52
C THR A 344 20.58 -5.14 -16.44
N PHE A 345 21.24 -6.24 -16.09
CA PHE A 345 21.16 -7.51 -16.79
C PHE A 345 20.18 -8.45 -16.09
N THR A 346 19.24 -9.06 -16.81
CA THR A 346 18.49 -10.21 -16.30
C THR A 346 19.35 -11.47 -16.46
N VAL A 347 19.52 -12.21 -15.36
CA VAL A 347 20.43 -13.35 -15.27
C VAL A 347 19.68 -14.56 -14.72
N SER A 348 19.62 -15.63 -15.51
CA SER A 348 19.10 -16.92 -15.05
C SER A 348 20.26 -17.81 -14.59
N ALA A 349 20.24 -18.19 -13.31
CA ALA A 349 21.30 -18.95 -12.68
C ALA A 349 20.81 -20.28 -12.13
N ARG A 350 21.54 -21.35 -12.45
CA ARG A 350 21.20 -22.73 -12.08
C ARG A 350 22.26 -23.36 -11.19
N ALA A 351 21.91 -23.57 -9.92
CA ALA A 351 22.70 -24.36 -8.97
C ALA A 351 22.48 -25.87 -9.19
N ARG A 352 23.53 -26.69 -9.03
CA ARG A 352 23.47 -28.16 -9.04
C ARG A 352 24.45 -28.77 -8.04
N ALA A 353 24.01 -29.78 -7.31
CA ALA A 353 24.88 -30.54 -6.42
C ALA A 353 25.88 -31.40 -7.23
N LYS A 354 27.17 -31.31 -6.90
CA LYS A 354 28.25 -32.15 -7.45
C LYS A 354 28.39 -33.48 -6.70
N SER A 355 28.24 -33.47 -5.38
CA SER A 355 28.45 -34.65 -4.52
C SER A 355 27.65 -34.53 -3.22
N GLY A 356 26.58 -35.32 -3.09
CA GLY A 356 25.63 -35.20 -1.99
C GLY A 356 24.68 -34.02 -2.17
N ARG A 357 23.40 -34.21 -1.86
CA ARG A 357 22.40 -33.14 -1.80
C ARG A 357 22.63 -32.33 -0.53
N PRO A 358 22.75 -30.99 -0.58
CA PRO A 358 22.78 -30.18 0.64
C PRO A 358 21.53 -30.43 1.48
N GLU A 359 21.69 -30.60 2.80
CA GLU A 359 20.58 -31.04 3.68
C GLU A 359 19.39 -30.06 3.64
N HIS A 360 19.67 -28.76 3.45
CA HIS A 360 18.70 -27.68 3.36
C HIS A 360 17.99 -27.54 2.01
N TRP A 361 18.34 -28.35 0.99
CA TRP A 361 17.55 -28.40 -0.25
C TRP A 361 16.26 -29.23 -0.02
N PRO A 362 15.23 -29.11 -0.87
CA PRO A 362 14.12 -30.06 -0.89
C PRO A 362 14.62 -31.51 -1.11
N CYS A 363 13.95 -32.51 -0.53
CA CYS A 363 14.39 -33.92 -0.58
C CYS A 363 14.63 -34.45 -1.99
N ASP A 364 13.83 -33.99 -2.95
CA ASP A 364 13.84 -34.44 -4.35
C ASP A 364 14.60 -33.49 -5.30
N ALA A 365 15.19 -32.41 -4.78
CA ALA A 365 15.90 -31.41 -5.58
C ALA A 365 17.41 -31.71 -5.66
N SER A 366 17.91 -31.92 -6.88
CA SER A 366 19.35 -32.03 -7.20
C SER A 366 19.98 -30.71 -7.69
N GLY A 367 19.20 -29.62 -7.65
CA GLY A 367 19.56 -28.29 -8.08
C GLY A 367 18.35 -27.37 -8.09
N TYR A 368 18.58 -26.07 -8.31
CA TYR A 368 17.54 -25.08 -8.51
C TYR A 368 17.94 -24.08 -9.60
N THR A 369 16.95 -23.38 -10.15
CA THR A 369 17.15 -22.20 -11.00
C THR A 369 16.53 -21.00 -10.30
N THR A 370 17.21 -19.87 -10.35
CA THR A 370 16.71 -18.56 -9.91
C THR A 370 17.02 -17.54 -10.98
N ASP A 371 16.11 -16.60 -11.18
CA ASP A 371 16.37 -15.41 -12.00
C ASP A 371 16.72 -14.25 -11.06
N LEU A 372 17.62 -13.38 -11.51
CA LEU A 372 18.18 -12.26 -10.77
C LEU A 372 18.35 -11.10 -11.75
N ALA A 373 17.97 -9.87 -11.40
CA ALA A 373 18.57 -8.72 -12.08
C ALA A 373 19.97 -8.50 -11.49
N VAL A 374 20.92 -7.97 -12.26
CA VAL A 374 22.27 -7.63 -11.81
C VAL A 374 22.74 -6.39 -12.55
N VAL A 375 23.00 -5.30 -11.83
CA VAL A 375 23.59 -4.09 -12.40
C VAL A 375 25.10 -4.28 -12.52
N ALA A 376 25.63 -4.13 -13.73
CA ALA A 376 27.04 -4.31 -14.04
C ALA A 376 27.47 -3.46 -15.25
N SER A 377 28.77 -3.25 -15.46
CA SER A 377 29.27 -2.59 -16.68
C SER A 377 29.09 -3.44 -17.94
N ASP A 378 29.12 -4.77 -17.80
CA ASP A 378 28.98 -5.72 -18.89
C ASP A 378 28.50 -7.12 -18.42
N GLU A 379 28.19 -7.98 -19.39
CA GLU A 379 27.74 -9.37 -19.17
C GLU A 379 28.73 -10.24 -18.38
N ALA A 380 30.04 -9.99 -18.50
CA ALA A 380 31.07 -10.77 -17.83
C ALA A 380 31.18 -10.38 -16.35
N GLU A 381 31.07 -9.09 -16.04
CA GLU A 381 30.92 -8.61 -14.66
C GLU A 381 29.60 -9.10 -14.05
N ALA A 382 28.46 -8.97 -14.74
CA ALA A 382 27.17 -9.46 -14.27
C ALA A 382 27.22 -10.95 -13.89
N ARG A 383 27.81 -11.78 -14.77
CA ARG A 383 28.04 -13.21 -14.51
C ARG A 383 28.98 -13.46 -13.33
N THR A 384 30.02 -12.64 -13.17
CA THR A 384 31.00 -12.77 -12.08
C THR A 384 30.37 -12.44 -10.73
N LEU A 385 29.62 -11.34 -10.63
CA LEU A 385 28.85 -10.94 -9.47
C LEU A 385 27.81 -12.02 -9.10
N THR A 386 27.10 -12.56 -10.10
CA THR A 386 26.13 -13.66 -9.91
C THR A 386 26.79 -14.91 -9.31
N ILE A 387 27.93 -15.37 -9.87
CA ILE A 387 28.63 -16.55 -9.35
C ILE A 387 29.17 -16.29 -7.94
N ALA A 388 29.66 -15.07 -7.66
CA ALA A 388 30.13 -14.69 -6.33
C ALA A 388 28.99 -14.71 -5.30
N TYR A 389 27.81 -14.19 -5.64
CA TYR A 389 26.60 -14.27 -4.81
C TYR A 389 26.19 -15.71 -4.51
N LEU A 390 26.05 -16.55 -5.55
CA LEU A 390 25.62 -17.94 -5.39
C LEU A 390 26.60 -18.79 -4.57
N ARG A 391 27.91 -18.50 -4.66
CA ARG A 391 28.95 -19.11 -3.80
C ARG A 391 28.86 -18.68 -2.33
N ARG A 392 28.24 -17.53 -2.02
CA ARG A 392 27.94 -17.14 -0.63
C ARG A 392 26.67 -17.83 -0.11
N LEU A 393 25.69 -18.08 -0.98
CA LEU A 393 24.47 -18.84 -0.63
C LEU A 393 24.76 -20.33 -0.38
N GLU A 394 25.58 -20.96 -1.23
CA GLU A 394 26.00 -22.36 -1.09
C GLU A 394 27.53 -22.45 -0.88
N PRO A 395 28.03 -22.20 0.35
CA PRO A 395 29.45 -22.18 0.63
C PRO A 395 30.05 -23.60 0.60
N GLY A 396 30.89 -23.86 -0.40
CA GLY A 396 31.68 -25.08 -0.53
C GLY A 396 31.77 -25.61 -1.96
N ASP A 397 32.69 -26.54 -2.20
CA ASP A 397 32.88 -27.14 -3.54
C ASP A 397 31.81 -28.18 -3.92
N THR A 398 30.83 -28.45 -3.05
CA THR A 398 29.76 -29.43 -3.27
C THR A 398 28.70 -28.97 -4.28
N VAL A 399 28.69 -27.69 -4.69
CA VAL A 399 27.72 -27.12 -5.64
C VAL A 399 28.44 -26.53 -6.87
N SER A 400 27.78 -26.57 -8.02
CA SER A 400 28.17 -25.91 -9.28
C SER A 400 27.07 -24.96 -9.75
N PHE A 401 27.45 -23.90 -10.46
CA PHE A 401 26.54 -22.88 -10.97
C PHE A 401 26.72 -22.72 -12.49
N ASP A 402 25.63 -22.83 -13.25
CA ASP A 402 25.54 -22.40 -14.65
C ASP A 402 24.79 -21.07 -14.67
N VAL A 403 25.39 -20.01 -15.22
CA VAL A 403 24.84 -18.65 -15.18
C VAL A 403 24.68 -18.13 -16.60
N ARG A 404 23.47 -17.72 -16.98
CA ARG A 404 23.13 -17.26 -18.33
C ARG A 404 22.56 -15.87 -18.26
N ILE A 405 23.13 -14.95 -19.03
CA ILE A 405 22.50 -13.65 -19.28
C ILE A 405 21.31 -13.89 -20.22
N VAL A 406 20.17 -13.30 -19.89
CA VAL A 406 18.96 -13.32 -20.70
C VAL A 406 18.85 -11.97 -21.40
N GLN A 407 19.24 -11.91 -22.67
CA GLN A 407 18.93 -10.76 -23.51
C GLN A 407 17.43 -10.80 -23.84
N ARG A 408 16.67 -9.84 -23.31
CA ARG A 408 15.29 -9.58 -23.74
C ARG A 408 15.36 -8.96 -25.13
N ASN A 409 14.77 -9.63 -26.12
CA ASN A 409 14.49 -9.01 -27.42
C ASN A 409 13.11 -8.35 -27.34
N ASP A 410 12.95 -7.15 -27.90
CA ASP A 410 11.72 -6.35 -27.84
C ASP A 410 10.50 -6.96 -28.58
N ALA A 411 10.60 -8.20 -29.06
CA ALA A 411 9.53 -8.92 -29.75
C ALA A 411 8.61 -9.73 -28.82
N ASP A 412 9.02 -9.98 -27.57
CA ASP A 412 8.22 -10.70 -26.55
C ASP A 412 7.55 -9.73 -25.56
N ALA A 413 7.11 -8.56 -26.04
CA ALA A 413 6.55 -7.47 -25.22
C ALA A 413 5.12 -7.71 -24.68
N ASN A 414 4.58 -8.92 -24.82
CA ASN A 414 3.22 -9.31 -24.41
C ASN A 414 3.20 -10.45 -23.35
N ASP A 415 4.32 -10.71 -22.66
CA ASP A 415 4.37 -11.61 -21.50
C ASP A 415 4.68 -10.79 -20.24
N GLU A 416 3.81 -10.90 -19.23
CA GLU A 416 3.87 -10.11 -18.00
C GLU A 416 5.25 -10.27 -17.34
N GLY A 417 6.01 -9.18 -17.32
CA GLY A 417 7.41 -9.24 -16.89
C GLY A 417 7.54 -9.57 -15.39
N PRO A 418 8.55 -10.37 -14.99
CA PRO A 418 8.95 -10.40 -13.60
C PRO A 418 9.33 -8.97 -13.18
N ARG A 419 8.76 -8.52 -12.06
CA ARG A 419 8.95 -7.19 -11.48
C ARG A 419 10.44 -6.94 -11.19
N THR A 420 10.83 -5.67 -11.17
CA THR A 420 12.22 -5.19 -11.05
C THR A 420 12.86 -5.50 -9.69
N CYS A 421 13.30 -6.73 -9.48
CA CYS A 421 14.18 -7.10 -8.36
C CYS A 421 15.59 -6.57 -8.60
N GLY A 422 15.88 -5.32 -8.23
CA GLY A 422 17.19 -4.70 -8.41
C GLY A 422 18.32 -5.41 -7.64
N VAL A 423 19.54 -5.39 -8.21
CA VAL A 423 20.77 -5.77 -7.49
C VAL A 423 21.89 -4.79 -7.82
N VAL A 424 22.33 -4.08 -6.77
CA VAL A 424 23.68 -3.52 -6.62
C VAL A 424 24.10 -3.83 -5.18
N GLY A 425 25.19 -4.57 -4.96
CA GLY A 425 25.77 -4.77 -3.61
C GLY A 425 25.08 -5.80 -2.71
N VAL A 426 25.73 -6.95 -2.50
CA VAL A 426 25.10 -8.24 -2.13
C VAL A 426 26.13 -9.10 -1.36
N VAL A 427 25.85 -9.88 -0.30
CA VAL A 427 24.62 -10.19 0.48
C VAL A 427 25.01 -10.85 1.84
N ALA A 428 24.08 -10.89 2.81
CA ALA A 428 23.93 -12.02 3.74
C ALA A 428 22.47 -12.29 4.23
N SER A 429 21.56 -12.75 3.36
CA SER A 429 20.46 -13.63 3.80
C SER A 429 19.85 -14.50 2.70
N ARG A 430 19.13 -15.54 3.17
CA ARG A 430 18.55 -16.65 2.41
C ARG A 430 17.09 -16.35 2.03
N ALA A 431 16.71 -16.68 0.80
CA ALA A 431 15.33 -16.90 0.42
C ALA A 431 15.15 -18.37 0.00
N TYR A 432 14.12 -19.04 0.54
CA TYR A 432 13.73 -20.39 0.14
C TYR A 432 12.43 -20.33 -0.67
N PHE A 433 12.39 -21.13 -1.74
CA PHE A 433 11.33 -21.34 -2.73
C PHE A 433 9.88 -21.00 -2.36
N ARG A 434 9.18 -20.25 -3.24
CA ARG A 434 7.74 -20.44 -3.48
C ARG A 434 7.55 -21.57 -4.52
N HIS A 435 6.59 -22.46 -4.28
CA HIS A 435 6.17 -23.47 -5.26
C HIS A 435 5.20 -22.85 -6.27
N SER A 436 5.55 -22.85 -7.56
CA SER A 436 4.58 -22.64 -8.63
C SER A 436 3.82 -23.95 -8.93
N GLN A 437 2.63 -24.12 -8.37
CA GLN A 437 1.70 -25.13 -8.88
C GLN A 437 0.99 -24.56 -10.11
N ARG A 438 1.46 -24.91 -11.31
CA ARG A 438 0.59 -24.83 -12.50
C ARG A 438 -0.54 -25.86 -12.33
N PRO A 439 -1.82 -25.49 -12.49
CA PRO A 439 -2.87 -26.49 -12.58
C PRO A 439 -2.60 -27.39 -13.79
N ARG A 440 -2.64 -28.71 -13.58
CA ARG A 440 -2.68 -29.66 -14.69
C ARG A 440 -4.07 -29.66 -15.28
N SER A 441 -4.20 -29.18 -16.51
CA SER A 441 -5.34 -29.48 -17.38
C SER A 441 -5.54 -31.00 -17.47
N ALA A 442 -6.79 -31.44 -17.33
CA ALA A 442 -7.25 -32.77 -17.77
C ALA A 442 -7.68 -32.69 -19.24
#